data_AF-A0A2W1NN43-F1
#
_entry.id   AF-A0A2W1NN43-F1
#
_cell.length_a   1.000
_cell.length_b   1.000
_cell.length_c   1.000
_cell.angle_alpha   90.00
_cell.angle_beta   90.00
_cell.angle_gamma   90.00
#
_symmetry.space_group_name_H-M   'P 1'
#
loop_
_entity.id
_entity.type
_entity.pdbx_description
1 polymer ?
#
loop_
_entity_poly.entity_id
_entity_poly.type
_entity_poly.pdbx_seq_one_letter_code
_entity_poly.pdbx_strand_id
1 'polypeptide(L)' 'MKVLYFGIISEITGKEAEKLTGEYLNVNELIKDLSSRYKRLQNVLFQVSINQKVVPLTHPIAMEDEIAILPPFAGG' A
#
# COMPACT_ATOMS: atom_id res chain seq x y z
N MET A 1 -4.41 7.50 -8.93
CA MET A 1 -3.97 6.22 -8.35
C MET A 1 -4.86 5.86 -7.18
N LYS A 2 -5.31 4.61 -7.11
CA LYS A 2 -6.19 4.12 -6.04
C LYS A 2 -5.41 3.17 -5.13
N VAL A 3 -5.47 3.40 -3.82
CA VAL A 3 -4.84 2.54 -2.82
C VAL A 3 -5.92 1.88 -2.00
N LEU A 4 -5.86 0.55 -1.89
CA LEU A 4 -6.74 -0.30 -1.11
C LEU A 4 -5.99 -0.81 0.12
N TYR A 5 -6.68 -0.87 1.25
CA TYR A 5 -6.14 -1.35 2.53
C TYR A 5 -6.97 -2.51 3.04
N PHE A 6 -6.28 -3.55 3.52
CA PHE A 6 -6.92 -4.78 3.98
C PHE A 6 -6.56 -5.12 5.43
N GLY A 7 -7.48 -5.74 6.15
CA GLY A 7 -7.29 -6.23 7.52
C GLY A 7 -6.77 -5.15 8.48
N ILE A 8 -5.68 -5.47 9.19
CA ILE A 8 -5.07 -4.54 10.16
C ILE A 8 -4.62 -3.21 9.52
N ILE A 9 -4.35 -3.19 8.21
CA ILE A 9 -3.95 -1.97 7.49
C ILE A 9 -5.14 -1.02 7.34
N SER A 10 -6.33 -1.53 7.03
CA SER A 10 -7.55 -0.70 7.01
C SER A 10 -7.91 -0.19 8.42
N GLU A 11 -7.66 -0.97 9.46
CA GLU A 11 -7.85 -0.53 10.85
C GLU A 11 -6.87 0.57 11.26
N ILE A 12 -5.60 0.46 10.83
CA ILE A 12 -4.57 1.47 11.10
C ILE A 12 -4.84 2.78 10.35
N THR A 13 -5.24 2.69 9.10
CA THR A 13 -5.50 3.85 8.24
C THR A 13 -6.90 4.44 8.45
N GLY A 14 -7.81 3.69 9.09
CA GLY A 14 -9.21 4.05 9.33
C GLY A 14 -10.05 4.07 8.05
N LYS A 15 -9.58 3.45 6.97
CA LYS A 15 -10.22 3.48 5.65
C LYS A 15 -9.93 2.21 4.87
N GLU A 16 -10.86 1.78 4.03
CA GLU A 16 -10.69 0.64 3.13
C GLU A 16 -9.98 1.02 1.83
N ALA A 17 -10.09 2.29 1.42
CA ALA A 17 -9.44 2.80 0.23
C ALA A 17 -9.18 4.31 0.33
N GLU A 18 -8.19 4.79 -0.43
CA GLU A 18 -8.03 6.22 -0.73
C GLU A 18 -7.53 6.47 -2.15
N LYS A 19 -7.82 7.68 -2.65
CA LYS A 19 -7.26 8.16 -3.91
C LYS A 19 -6.10 9.08 -3.59
N LEU A 20 -4.90 8.69 -4.01
CA LEU A 20 -3.70 9.53 -3.88
C LEU A 20 -3.48 10.29 -5.19
N THR A 21 -3.12 11.57 -5.04
CA THR A 21 -2.81 12.49 -6.14
C THR A 21 -1.31 12.78 -6.26
N GLY A 22 -0.47 12.14 -5.45
CA GLY A 22 0.99 12.29 -5.51
C GLY A 22 1.61 11.51 -6.68
N GLU A 23 2.76 11.99 -7.14
CA GLU A 23 3.63 11.26 -8.05
C GLU A 23 4.61 10.42 -7.22
N TYR A 24 4.55 9.09 -7.37
CA TYR A 24 5.44 8.15 -6.70
C TYR A 24 6.17 7.37 -7.78
N LEU A 25 7.50 7.39 -7.78
CA LEU A 25 8.28 6.72 -8.83
C LEU A 25 8.18 5.20 -8.71
N ASN A 26 8.01 4.70 -7.50
CA ASN A 26 7.91 3.27 -7.20
C ASN A 26 7.21 3.01 -5.86
N VAL A 27 6.94 1.73 -5.61
CA VAL A 27 6.28 1.25 -4.38
C VAL A 27 6.99 1.69 -3.10
N ASN A 28 8.32 1.74 -3.06
CA ASN A 28 9.07 2.18 -1.89
C ASN A 28 8.78 3.63 -1.51
N GLU A 29 8.66 4.53 -2.48
CA GLU A 29 8.31 5.94 -2.20
C GLU A 29 6.89 6.07 -1.65
N LEU A 30 5.93 5.33 -2.23
CA LEU A 30 4.57 5.27 -1.73
C LEU A 30 4.53 4.80 -0.28
N ILE A 31 5.24 3.72 0.05
CA ILE A 31 5.27 3.19 1.42
C ILE A 31 5.89 4.19 2.40
N LYS A 32 6.93 4.92 2.00
CA LYS A 32 7.53 5.96 2.85
C LYS A 32 6.53 7.06 3.17
N ASP A 33 5.79 7.54 2.18
CA ASP A 33 4.75 8.55 2.39
C ASP A 33 3.63 8.02 3.30
N LEU A 34 3.14 6.82 3.05
CA LEU A 34 2.11 6.18 3.89
C LEU A 34 2.60 5.94 5.32
N SER A 35 3.85 5.52 5.50
CA SER A 35 4.47 5.31 6.82
C SER A 35 4.71 6.62 7.57
N SER A 36 4.84 7.73 6.85
CA SER A 36 4.91 9.08 7.43
C SER A 36 3.53 9.55 7.91
N ARG A 37 2.49 9.32 7.10
CA ARG A 37 1.09 9.64 7.43
C ARG A 37 0.54 8.77 8.56
N TYR A 38 0.83 7.48 8.53
CA TYR A 38 0.35 6.47 9.47
C TYR A 38 1.54 5.78 10.13
N LYS A 39 2.10 6.42 11.17
CA LYS A 39 3.29 5.89 11.88
C LYS A 39 3.16 4.44 12.34
N ARG A 40 1.93 3.98 12.63
CA ARG A 40 1.65 2.60 13.04
C ARG A 40 1.97 1.55 11.96
N LEU A 41 1.99 1.93 10.67
CA LEU A 41 2.37 1.03 9.58
C LEU A 41 3.84 0.59 9.65
N GLN A 42 4.72 1.39 10.28
CA GLN A 42 6.14 1.07 10.41
C GLN A 42 6.39 -0.20 11.24
N ASN A 43 5.43 -0.59 12.08
CA ASN A 43 5.51 -1.75 12.96
C ASN A 43 4.74 -2.96 12.42
N VAL A 44 4.24 -2.89 11.18
CA VAL A 44 3.43 -3.95 10.58
C VAL A 44 4.11 -4.45 9.32
N LEU A 45 4.24 -5.77 9.21
CA LEU A 45 4.66 -6.42 7.98
C LEU A 45 3.48 -6.44 7.02
N PHE A 46 3.71 -6.08 5.76
CA PHE A 46 2.71 -6.14 4.71
C PHE A 46 3.36 -6.36 3.35
N GLN A 47 2.57 -6.78 2.39
CA GLN A 47 2.94 -6.89 0.99
C GLN A 47 2.17 -5.87 0.17
N VAL A 48 2.72 -5.50 -0.98
CA VAL A 48 2.06 -4.61 -1.93
C VAL A 48 1.78 -5.37 -3.22
N SER A 49 0.56 -5.22 -3.72
CA SER A 49 0.20 -5.67 -5.06
C SER A 49 -0.24 -4.51 -5.93
N ILE A 50 0.15 -4.54 -7.20
CA ILE A 50 -0.30 -3.61 -8.23
C ILE A 50 -1.09 -4.42 -9.25
N ASN A 51 -2.30 -3.97 -9.57
CA ASN A 51 -3.22 -4.64 -10.51
C ASN A 51 -3.35 -6.15 -10.21
N GLN A 52 -3.59 -6.48 -8.94
CA GLN A 52 -3.77 -7.84 -8.41
C GLN A 52 -2.52 -8.75 -8.48
N LYS A 53 -1.32 -8.18 -8.70
CA LYS A 53 -0.05 -8.92 -8.69
C LYS A 53 0.86 -8.39 -7.60
N VAL A 54 1.38 -9.27 -6.74
CA VAL A 54 2.40 -8.89 -5.74
C VAL A 54 3.67 -8.47 -6.47
N VAL A 55 4.18 -7.30 -6.12
CA VAL A 55 5.32 -6.67 -6.79
C VAL A 55 6.41 -6.32 -5.78
N PRO A 56 7.69 -6.27 -6.20
CA PRO A 56 8.77 -5.80 -5.35
C PRO A 56 8.63 -4.29 -5.06
N LEU A 57 9.30 -3.83 -4.01
CA LEU A 57 9.30 -2.41 -3.61
C LEU A 57 9.90 -1.47 -4.67
N THR A 58 10.71 -1.99 -5.58
CA THR A 58 11.30 -1.25 -6.70
C THR A 58 10.39 -1.14 -7.91
N HIS A 59 9.22 -1.78 -7.90
CA HIS A 59 8.30 -1.75 -9.03
C HIS A 59 7.80 -0.32 -9.28
N PRO A 60 7.83 0.16 -10.54
CA PRO A 60 7.34 1.49 -10.88
C PRO A 60 5.83 1.58 -10.69
N ILE A 61 5.35 2.77 -10.38
CA ILE A 61 3.92 3.04 -10.18
C ILE A 61 3.43 3.97 -11.30
N ALA A 62 2.28 3.65 -11.89
CA ALA A 62 1.56 4.51 -12.81
C ALA A 62 0.34 5.16 -12.13
N MET A 63 -0.08 6.33 -12.63
CA MET A 63 -1.21 7.07 -12.05
C MET A 63 -2.54 6.31 -12.12
N GLU A 64 -2.66 5.38 -13.06
CA GLU A 64 -3.87 4.57 -13.30
C GLU A 64 -3.87 3.27 -12.51
N ASP A 65 -2.78 2.93 -11.82
CA ASP A 65 -2.66 1.69 -11.08
C ASP A 65 -3.61 1.63 -9.88
N GLU A 66 -4.13 0.41 -9.66
CA GLU A 66 -4.74 0.00 -8.41
C GLU A 66 -3.70 -0.72 -7.56
N ILE A 67 -3.40 -0.13 -6.40
CA ILE A 67 -2.46 -0.66 -5.42
C ILE A 67 -3.25 -1.22 -4.25
N ALA A 68 -2.89 -2.40 -3.78
CA ALA A 68 -3.40 -2.94 -2.53
C ALA A 68 -2.25 -3.18 -1.55
N ILE A 69 -2.47 -2.76 -0.31
CA ILE A 69 -1.58 -3.05 0.82
C ILE A 69 -2.23 -4.14 1.65
N LEU A 70 -1.55 -5.28 1.64
CA LEU A 70 -2.05 -6.55 2.13
C LEU A 70 -1.29 -6.92 3.40
N PRO A 71 -1.96 -7.22 4.53
CA PRO A 71 -1.27 -7.80 5.68
C PRO A 71 -0.61 -9.12 5.25
N PRO A 72 0.37 -9.64 6.02
CA PRO A 72 1.04 -10.87 5.64
C PRO A 72 -0.05 -11.95 5.58
N PHE A 73 -0.16 -12.62 4.42
CA PHE A 73 -1.20 -13.62 4.22
C PHE A 73 -1.05 -14.71 5.28
N ALA A 74 -2.03 -14.84 6.18
CA ALA A 74 -2.24 -16.03 7.00
C ALA A 74 -2.96 -17.09 6.16
N GLY A 75 -2.42 -17.38 4.97
CA GLY A 75 -2.97 -18.40 4.09
C GLY A 75 -2.90 -19.75 4.79
N GLY A 76 -4.06 -20.28 5.19
CA GLY A 76 -4.26 -21.67 5.57
C GLY A 76 -4.26 -22.60 4.37
#